data_AF-A0A438BVD6-F1
#
_entry.id   AF-A0A438BVD6-F1
#
_cell.length_a   1.000
_cell.length_b   1.000
_cell.length_c   1.000
_cell.angle_alpha   90.00
_cell.angle_beta   90.00
_cell.angle_gamma   90.00
#
_symmetry.space_group_name_H-M   'P 1'
#
loop_
_entity.id
_entity.type
_entity.pdbx_description
1 polymer ?
#
loop_
_entity_poly.entity_id
_entity_poly.type
_entity_poly.pdbx_seq_one_letter_code
_entity_poly.pdbx_strand_id
1 'polypeptide(L)'
;MFTILIFKCDWIDNKNGIKVDELGFTLVDFSKIGHKLDPFILASQAKQIFYVEDQLDPKWSIVLSIPPKDFKNIEGLDDFTDNCMVHHPFISSMPEFESFDAMDES
;
A
#
# COMPACT_ATOMS: atom_id res chain seq x y z
N MET A 1 18.05 -10.83 -22.38
CA MET A 1 17.58 -11.62 -21.23
C MET A 1 16.94 -10.65 -20.27
N PHE A 2 15.65 -10.81 -19.98
CA PHE A 2 14.92 -9.91 -19.07
C PHE A 2 14.82 -10.56 -17.70
N THR A 3 14.95 -9.76 -16.64
CA THR A 3 14.76 -10.17 -15.26
C THR A 3 13.51 -9.50 -14.73
N ILE A 4 12.56 -10.29 -14.25
CA ILE A 4 11.33 -9.80 -13.63
C ILE A 4 11.46 -9.98 -12.12
N LEU A 5 11.26 -8.91 -11.37
CA LEU A 5 11.25 -8.93 -9.92
C LEU A 5 9.85 -9.25 -9.41
N ILE A 6 9.74 -10.26 -8.54
CA ILE A 6 8.50 -10.65 -7.88
C ILE A 6 8.70 -10.70 -6.37
N PHE A 7 7.64 -10.41 -5.63
CA PHE A 7 7.60 -10.61 -4.18
C PHE A 7 6.69 -11.80 -3.85
N LYS A 8 7.09 -12.58 -2.84
CA LYS A 8 6.23 -13.55 -2.18
C LYS A 8 5.59 -12.87 -0.98
N CYS A 9 4.28 -12.80 -0.94
CA CYS A 9 3.47 -12.11 0.05
C CYS A 9 2.69 -13.09 0.92
N ASP A 10 2.53 -12.73 2.19
CA ASP A 10 1.50 -13.27 3.06
C ASP A 10 0.30 -12.31 3.00
N TRP A 11 -0.81 -12.77 2.42
CA TRP A 11 -2.00 -11.95 2.26
C TRP A 11 -2.82 -11.93 3.54
N ILE A 12 -3.35 -10.76 3.90
CA ILE A 12 -4.39 -10.65 4.91
C ILE A 12 -5.73 -11.10 4.30
N ASP A 13 -6.54 -11.80 5.09
CA ASP A 13 -7.88 -12.20 4.71
C ASP A 13 -8.81 -10.97 4.62
N ASN A 14 -9.30 -10.66 3.42
CA ASN A 14 -10.11 -9.46 3.18
C ASN A 14 -11.43 -9.42 3.97
N LYS A 15 -11.95 -10.57 4.42
CA LYS A 15 -13.24 -10.65 5.11
C LYS A 15 -13.12 -10.46 6.62
N ASN A 16 -12.08 -11.03 7.22
CA ASN A 16 -11.93 -11.11 8.68
C ASN A 16 -10.66 -10.42 9.21
N GLY A 17 -9.70 -10.13 8.32
CA GLY A 17 -8.42 -9.53 8.66
C GLY A 17 -8.35 -8.03 8.36
N ILE A 18 -9.38 -7.44 7.76
CA ILE A 18 -9.44 -6.01 7.41
C ILE A 18 -10.76 -5.43 7.91
N LYS A 19 -10.70 -4.26 8.56
CA LYS A 19 -11.88 -3.45 8.89
C LYS A 19 -11.57 -1.96 8.72
N VAL A 20 -12.61 -1.15 8.69
CA VAL A 20 -12.52 0.31 8.81
C VAL A 20 -13.19 0.70 10.11
N ASP A 21 -12.52 1.50 10.95
CA ASP A 21 -13.10 1.96 12.21
C ASP A 21 -14.04 3.16 12.04
N GLU A 22 -14.58 3.65 13.16
CA GLU A 22 -15.49 4.78 13.21
C GLU A 22 -14.83 6.12 12.79
N LEU A 23 -13.49 6.20 12.86
CA LEU A 23 -12.70 7.35 12.44
C LEU A 23 -12.29 7.27 10.96
N GLY A 24 -12.60 6.16 10.29
CA GLY A 24 -12.28 5.92 8.89
C GLY A 24 -10.92 5.25 8.66
N PHE A 25 -10.17 4.89 9.70
CA PHE A 25 -8.88 4.22 9.54
C PHE A 25 -9.06 2.76 9.14
N THR A 26 -8.20 2.33 8.22
CA THR A 26 -8.10 0.92 7.84
C THR A 26 -7.21 0.21 8.84
N LEU A 27 -7.75 -0.86 9.42
CA LEU A 27 -7.11 -1.69 10.42
C LEU A 27 -6.89 -3.10 9.85
N VAL A 28 -5.72 -3.66 10.11
CA VAL A 28 -5.37 -5.03 9.71
C VAL A 28 -5.06 -5.90 10.92
N ASP A 29 -5.47 -7.17 10.85
CA ASP A 29 -5.14 -8.23 11.82
C ASP A 29 -4.19 -9.24 11.15
N PHE A 30 -2.90 -9.17 11.52
CA PHE A 30 -1.85 -10.03 10.95
C PHE A 30 -2.01 -11.52 11.28
N SER A 31 -2.86 -11.89 12.24
CA SER A 31 -3.16 -13.30 12.52
C SER A 31 -4.09 -13.95 11.48
N LYS A 32 -4.75 -13.13 10.63
CA LYS A 32 -5.74 -13.58 9.65
C LYS A 32 -5.13 -13.65 8.25
N ILE A 33 -4.35 -14.70 7.99
CA ILE A 33 -3.74 -14.92 6.67
C ILE A 33 -4.72 -15.60 5.70
N GLY A 34 -4.96 -14.96 4.56
CA GLY A 34 -5.77 -15.42 3.43
C GLY A 34 -4.94 -15.76 2.18
N HIS A 35 -5.63 -16.03 1.06
CA HIS A 35 -5.06 -16.14 -0.31
C HIS A 35 -3.74 -16.95 -0.46
N LYS A 36 -3.54 -18.00 0.34
CA LYS A 36 -2.28 -18.78 0.40
C LYS A 36 -1.85 -19.46 -0.90
N LEU A 37 -2.79 -19.65 -1.82
CA LEU A 37 -2.55 -20.31 -3.11
C LEU A 37 -2.04 -19.36 -4.19
N ASP A 38 -2.09 -18.04 -3.97
CA ASP A 38 -1.66 -17.02 -4.93
C ASP A 38 -0.75 -15.97 -4.25
N PRO A 39 0.48 -16.35 -3.86
CA PRO A 39 1.30 -15.51 -2.98
C PRO A 39 2.20 -14.52 -3.74
N PHE A 40 2.14 -14.42 -5.07
CA PHE A 40 3.14 -13.65 -5.82
C PHE A 40 2.55 -12.37 -6.42
N ILE A 41 3.31 -11.28 -6.34
CA ILE A 41 3.04 -10.03 -7.06
C ILE A 41 4.28 -9.57 -7.82
N LEU A 42 4.08 -8.75 -8.86
CA LEU A 42 5.16 -7.99 -9.49
C LEU A 42 5.65 -6.91 -8.52
N ALA A 43 6.94 -6.61 -8.55
CA ALA A 43 7.49 -5.52 -7.73
C ALA A 43 6.82 -4.17 -8.02
N SER A 44 6.38 -3.93 -9.27
CA SER A 44 5.66 -2.73 -9.69
C SER A 44 4.26 -2.59 -9.08
N GLN A 45 3.67 -3.68 -8.58
CA GLN A 45 2.35 -3.66 -7.94
C GLN A 45 2.43 -3.34 -6.44
N ALA A 46 3.63 -3.44 -5.84
CA ALA A 46 3.82 -3.19 -4.42
C ALA A 46 3.80 -1.69 -4.12
N LYS A 47 3.03 -1.29 -3.12
CA LYS A 47 3.07 0.06 -2.54
C LYS A 47 3.69 -0.02 -1.14
N GLN A 48 4.60 0.89 -0.82
CA GLN A 48 5.13 1.00 0.53
C GLN A 48 4.08 1.62 1.44
N ILE A 49 3.82 0.97 2.57
CA ILE A 49 2.93 1.42 3.63
C ILE A 49 3.58 1.21 4.99
N PHE A 50 2.99 1.80 6.02
CA PHE A 50 3.40 1.70 7.41
C PHE A 50 2.24 1.16 8.24
N TYR A 51 2.59 0.50 9.33
CA TYR A 51 1.64 -0.03 10.30
C TYR A 51 1.94 0.55 11.67
N VAL A 52 0.90 1.00 12.36
CA VAL A 52 0.98 1.47 13.75
C VAL A 52 0.02 0.65 14.57
N GLU A 53 0.47 0.06 15.67
CA GLU A 53 -0.39 -0.69 16.58
C GLU A 53 -1.52 0.19 17.11
N ASP A 54 -2.75 -0.33 17.08
CA ASP A 54 -3.89 0.36 17.68
C ASP A 54 -3.77 0.29 19.21
N GLN A 55 -3.80 1.46 19.86
CA GLN A 55 -3.66 1.57 21.31
C GLN A 55 -4.87 1.04 22.07
N LEU A 56 -6.05 0.93 21.42
CA LEU A 56 -7.27 0.42 22.04
C LEU A 56 -7.38 -1.11 21.95
N ASP A 57 -6.89 -1.70 20.86
CA ASP A 57 -6.86 -3.14 20.63
C ASP A 57 -5.58 -3.54 19.88
N PRO A 58 -4.52 -3.97 20.60
CA PRO A 58 -3.21 -4.33 20.02
C PRO A 58 -3.24 -5.45 18.98
N LYS A 59 -4.38 -6.16 18.86
CA LYS A 59 -4.62 -7.12 17.80
C LYS A 59 -4.65 -6.47 16.41
N TRP A 60 -5.00 -5.19 16.33
CA TRP A 60 -5.13 -4.45 15.08
C TRP A 60 -3.96 -3.49 14.88
N SER A 61 -3.64 -3.24 13.61
CA SER A 61 -2.69 -2.20 13.22
C SER A 61 -3.30 -1.27 12.17
N ILE A 62 -3.16 0.03 12.39
CA ILE A 62 -3.58 1.09 11.48
C ILE A 62 -2.65 1.12 10.28
N VAL A 63 -3.22 1.13 9.08
CA VAL A 63 -2.48 1.26 7.82
C VAL A 63 -2.31 2.73 7.47
N LEU A 64 -1.06 3.13 7.24
CA LEU A 64 -0.68 4.48 6.86
C LEU A 64 0.15 4.48 5.58
N SER A 65 -0.02 5.50 4.73
CA SER A 65 0.82 5.72 3.56
C SER A 65 1.52 7.06 3.65
N ILE A 66 2.67 7.18 2.98
CA ILE A 66 3.31 8.48 2.78
C ILE A 66 2.79 9.03 1.46
N PRO A 67 2.31 10.29 1.41
CA PRO A 67 1.98 10.94 0.15
C PRO A 67 3.19 10.91 -0.79
N PRO A 68 3.01 10.69 -2.10
CA PRO A 68 4.10 10.85 -3.05
C PRO A 68 4.75 12.23 -2.88
N LYS A 69 6.07 12.29 -2.68
CA LYS A 69 6.78 13.57 -2.69
C LYS A 69 6.76 14.11 -4.12
N ASP A 70 5.99 15.16 -4.36
CA ASP A 70 6.07 15.94 -5.59
C ASP A 70 7.41 16.70 -5.60
N PHE A 71 8.44 16.09 -6.19
CA PHE A 71 9.78 16.72 -6.35
C PHE A 71 9.81 17.94 -7.30
N LYS A 72 8.66 18.47 -7.72
CA LYS A 72 8.56 19.53 -8.73
C LYS A 72 8.74 20.97 -8.20
N ASN A 73 8.83 21.19 -6.89
CA ASN A 73 8.98 22.52 -6.32
C ASN A 73 10.25 22.65 -5.46
N ILE A 74 11.43 22.44 -6.05
CA ILE A 74 12.70 22.80 -5.42
C ILE A 74 13.13 24.17 -5.95
N GLU A 75 12.36 25.20 -5.64
CA GLU A 75 12.86 26.58 -5.63
C GLU A 75 12.24 27.31 -4.43
N GLY A 76 12.97 27.30 -3.31
CA GLY A 76 12.94 28.44 -2.40
C GLY A 76 11.89 28.48 -1.30
N LEU A 77 11.64 27.38 -0.59
CA LEU A 77 11.08 27.49 0.76
C LEU A 77 11.77 26.49 1.68
N ASP A 78 12.36 27.00 2.76
CA ASP A 78 12.52 26.19 3.96
C ASP A 78 11.10 25.81 4.38
N ASP A 79 10.75 24.55 4.17
CA ASP A 79 9.44 24.08 4.59
C ASP A 79 9.62 22.66 5.07
N PHE A 80 9.13 22.43 6.28
CA PHE A 80 9.01 21.14 6.90
C PHE A 80 8.28 20.25 5.92
N THR A 81 9.01 19.50 5.09
CA THR A 81 8.38 18.72 4.04
C THR A 81 7.62 17.65 4.77
N ASP A 82 6.33 17.87 4.88
CA ASP A 82 5.42 17.20 5.78
C ASP A 82 5.35 15.74 5.34
N ASN A 83 6.25 14.91 5.87
CA ASN A 83 6.20 13.46 5.83
C ASN A 83 5.02 12.98 6.72
N CYS A 84 3.91 13.73 6.77
CA CYS A 84 2.73 13.37 7.52
C CYS A 84 2.19 12.09 6.88
N MET A 85 2.24 11.01 7.66
CA MET A 85 1.63 9.74 7.28
C MET A 85 0.13 9.98 7.13
N VAL A 86 -0.39 9.77 5.94
CA VAL A 86 -1.81 9.94 5.65
C VAL A 86 -2.50 8.58 5.63
N HIS A 87 -3.77 8.57 6.00
CA HIS A 87 -4.63 7.43 5.73
C HIS A 87 -5.13 7.53 4.28
N HIS A 88 -4.95 6.46 3.51
CA HIS A 88 -5.59 6.32 2.19
C HIS A 88 -6.72 5.30 2.30
N PRO A 89 -7.89 5.55 1.68
CA PRO A 89 -8.97 4.58 1.67
C PRO A 89 -8.50 3.22 1.16
N PHE A 90 -8.91 2.16 1.86
CA PHE A 90 -8.63 0.81 1.40
C PHE A 90 -9.33 0.56 0.06
N ILE A 91 -8.54 0.23 -0.96
CA ILE A 91 -9.03 -0.18 -2.28
C ILE A 91 -9.11 -1.70 -2.26
N SER A 92 -10.33 -2.25 -2.21
CA SER A 92 -10.55 -3.70 -2.20
C SER A 92 -10.33 -4.37 -3.56
N SER A 93 -10.20 -3.57 -4.62
CA SER A 93 -9.94 -4.01 -5.99
C SER A 93 -8.47 -3.93 -6.35
N MET A 94 -8.00 -4.88 -7.17
CA MET A 94 -6.68 -4.78 -7.80
C MET A 94 -6.60 -3.46 -8.60
N PRO A 95 -5.58 -2.62 -8.39
CA PRO A 95 -5.42 -1.43 -9.22
C PRO A 95 -5.26 -1.82 -10.69
N GLU A 96 -5.85 -1.04 -11.60
CA GLU A 96 -5.68 -1.24 -13.03
C GLU A 96 -4.20 -1.11 -13.40
N PHE A 97 -3.70 -2.07 -14.17
CA PHE A 97 -2.35 -2.03 -14.72
C PHE A 97 -2.35 -1.06 -15.89
N GLU A 98 -1.53 -0.01 -15.84
CA GLU A 98 -1.20 0.74 -17.05
C GLU A 98 -0.44 -0.20 -17.99
N SER A 99 -1.10 -0.66 -19.05
CA SER A 99 -0.44 -1.48 -20.05
C SER A 99 0.61 -0.61 -20.76
N PHE A 100 1.87 -1.05 -20.72
CA PHE A 100 2.97 -0.41 -21.42
C PHE A 100 2.98 -0.81 -22.91
N ASP A 101 1.81 -1.03 -23.51
CA ASP A 101 1.67 -1.37 -24.92
C ASP A 101 1.67 -0.09 -25.76
N ALA A 102 2.79 0.62 -25.74
CA ALA A 102 3.14 1.60 -26.75
C ALA A 102 4.57 1.32 -27.21
N MET A 103 4.73 0.26 -28.01
CA MET A 103 5.81 0.25 -28.99
C MET A 103 5.42 1.28 -30.05
N ASP A 104 5.94 2.50 -29.91
CA ASP A 104 6.00 3.45 -31.02
C ASP A 104 6.87 2.80 -32.11
N GLU A 105 6.23 2.24 -33.12
CA GLU A 105 6.89 1.74 -34.33
C GLU A 105 7.26 2.96 -35.18
N SER A 106 8.53 3.37 -35.14
CA SER A 106 9.13 4.35 -36.08
C SER A 106 9.58 3.67 -37.37
#